data_AF-A0A151J7L4-F1
#
_entry.id   AF-A0A151J7L4-F1
#
_cell.length_a   1.000
_cell.length_b   1.000
_cell.length_c   1.000
_cell.angle_alpha   90.00
_cell.angle_beta   90.00
_cell.angle_gamma   90.00
#
_symmetry.space_group_name_H-M   'P 1'
#
loop_
_entity.id
_entity.type
_entity.pdbx_description
1 polymer ?
#
loop_
_entity_poly.entity_id
_entity_poly.type
_entity_poly.pdbx_seq_one_letter_code
_entity_poly.pdbx_strand_id
1 'polypeptide(L)'
;VRAQHQERAIDFLSRELKVYSPKDAEERVFFISAKETLQARMQEQRGQPAHNGALAEGFQNRYFEFQDFEKKFEECISKSAVKTKFEQHSQRGKHIAMKIRQALDEILERTQKMRSEQLNIKKELHDKLNFTEQQLMLLTQEMKDKIHHMVEDVEQKVSKALNEEIRRLAVLIDEFSVPFHPEPLVLNVYKRELHTHVENGLGSNLRARLSTALALNMENSQREMTERMSSLLPENKRQMSLNILPRREPFEIFYRLNCDNLCADFHEDLEFRFSWGFTAIINRFAGKQSQRLTITNYPQEIPPSITSPADSIDSLKFVSSTPNFPTRSDDWSLATRIAVASVTSQGTMGGLIVAGFMLKTVGWRLIAIIGTMYGALYLYERLTWTNKAKEREFKRQYVTHATKKLRLIVDLTSANCSHQVQQELSSTFARLCHLVDETTSEMDTELKTIGNTLAVLEKAAAKAKHLRNEANFLINELDTFDAAYLKPLN
;
A
#
# COMPACT_ATOMS: atom_id res chain seq x y z
N VAL A 1 -94.43 -24.03 63.39
CA VAL A 1 -94.05 -22.64 63.06
C VAL A 1 -92.62 -22.54 62.54
N ARG A 2 -91.56 -22.77 63.33
CA ARG A 2 -90.15 -22.72 62.85
C ARG A 2 -89.91 -23.53 61.57
N ALA A 3 -90.28 -24.82 61.57
CA ALA A 3 -90.13 -25.68 60.40
C ALA A 3 -90.87 -25.18 59.14
N GLN A 4 -92.08 -24.63 59.30
CA GLN A 4 -92.86 -24.07 58.19
C GLN A 4 -92.21 -22.80 57.61
N HIS A 5 -91.64 -21.94 58.45
CA HIS A 5 -90.88 -20.78 58.00
C HIS A 5 -89.57 -21.17 57.32
N GLN A 6 -88.88 -22.21 57.84
CA GLN A 6 -87.65 -22.74 57.25
C GLN A 6 -87.94 -23.28 55.84
N GLU A 7 -88.95 -24.14 55.70
CA GLU A 7 -89.36 -24.72 54.42
C GLU A 7 -89.75 -23.64 53.41
N ARG A 8 -90.59 -22.67 53.80
CA ARG A 8 -90.98 -21.55 52.93
C ARG A 8 -89.79 -20.69 52.52
N ALA A 9 -88.86 -20.40 53.44
CA ALA A 9 -87.69 -19.57 53.13
C ALA A 9 -86.71 -20.29 52.20
N ILE A 10 -86.51 -21.60 52.39
CA ILE A 10 -85.71 -22.44 51.49
C ILE A 10 -86.36 -22.50 50.11
N ASP A 11 -87.67 -22.73 50.02
CA ASP A 11 -88.40 -22.74 48.75
C ASP A 11 -88.31 -21.38 48.05
N PHE A 12 -88.44 -20.28 48.79
CA PHE A 12 -88.28 -18.93 48.26
C PHE A 12 -86.87 -18.70 47.67
N LEU A 13 -85.81 -19.04 48.42
CA LEU A 13 -84.42 -18.82 47.99
C LEU A 13 -84.00 -19.75 46.84
N SER A 14 -84.49 -21.00 46.82
CA SER A 14 -84.04 -22.04 45.89
C SER A 14 -84.93 -22.24 44.66
N ARG A 15 -86.27 -22.17 44.81
CA ARG A 15 -87.22 -22.43 43.72
C ARG A 15 -87.71 -21.16 43.05
N GLU A 16 -88.03 -20.13 43.84
CA GLU A 16 -88.54 -18.86 43.32
C GLU A 16 -87.41 -17.96 42.82
N LEU A 17 -86.49 -17.56 43.70
CA LEU A 17 -85.37 -16.68 43.36
C LEU A 17 -84.24 -17.40 42.63
N LYS A 18 -84.10 -18.71 42.83
CA LYS A 18 -83.07 -19.57 42.21
C LYS A 18 -81.64 -19.06 42.45
N VAL A 19 -81.39 -18.49 43.62
CA VAL A 19 -80.08 -17.93 44.00
C VAL A 19 -79.21 -18.91 44.79
N TYR A 20 -79.81 -19.95 45.39
CA TYR A 20 -79.12 -20.99 46.15
C TYR A 20 -79.65 -22.39 45.80
N SER A 21 -78.81 -23.42 45.98
CA SER A 21 -79.31 -24.79 46.00
C SER A 21 -80.15 -25.01 47.26
N PRO A 22 -81.07 -25.99 47.29
CA PRO A 22 -81.86 -26.28 48.49
C PRO A 22 -80.99 -26.53 49.73
N LYS A 23 -79.84 -27.18 49.55
CA LYS A 23 -78.86 -27.43 50.63
C LYS A 23 -78.17 -26.16 51.10
N ASP A 24 -77.75 -25.29 50.19
CA ASP A 24 -77.08 -24.04 50.56
C ASP A 24 -78.07 -23.05 51.19
N ALA A 25 -79.34 -23.07 50.76
CA ALA A 25 -80.40 -22.23 51.30
C ALA A 25 -80.68 -22.52 52.78
N GLU A 26 -80.52 -23.76 53.24
CA GLU A 26 -80.62 -24.12 54.67
C GLU A 26 -79.61 -23.34 55.52
N GLU A 27 -78.39 -23.14 55.03
CA GLU A 27 -77.34 -22.37 55.71
C GLU A 27 -77.52 -20.84 55.62
N ARG A 28 -78.58 -20.36 54.97
CA ARG A 28 -78.87 -18.92 54.78
C ARG A 28 -80.11 -18.44 55.53
N VAL A 29 -80.81 -19.34 56.23
CA VAL A 29 -82.02 -19.00 57.00
C VAL A 29 -81.71 -19.12 58.48
N PHE A 30 -81.95 -18.04 59.22
CA PHE A 30 -81.64 -17.93 60.65
C PHE A 30 -82.87 -17.48 61.44
N PHE A 31 -83.11 -18.11 62.60
CA PHE A 31 -84.18 -17.77 63.54
C PHE A 31 -83.63 -16.98 64.72
N ILE A 32 -83.61 -15.67 64.55
CA ILE A 32 -82.95 -14.75 65.48
C ILE A 32 -83.95 -13.84 66.20
N SER A 33 -83.45 -13.14 67.23
CA SER A 33 -84.14 -12.03 67.87
C SER A 33 -83.17 -10.85 67.99
N ALA A 34 -83.22 -9.93 67.03
CA ALA A 34 -82.32 -8.78 67.02
C ALA A 34 -82.44 -7.92 68.29
N LYS A 35 -83.64 -7.85 68.87
CA LYS A 35 -83.90 -7.12 70.12
C LYS A 35 -83.19 -7.78 71.31
N GLU A 36 -83.25 -9.10 71.44
CA GLU A 36 -82.53 -9.82 72.51
C GLU A 36 -81.03 -9.75 72.33
N THR A 37 -80.51 -9.90 71.09
CA THR A 37 -79.08 -9.75 70.82
C THR A 37 -78.59 -8.35 71.18
N LEU A 38 -79.34 -7.30 70.83
CA LEU A 38 -78.99 -5.92 71.19
C LEU A 38 -78.97 -5.73 72.71
N GLN A 39 -80.01 -6.19 73.41
CA GLN A 39 -80.10 -6.07 74.86
C GLN A 39 -79.00 -6.86 75.56
N ALA A 40 -78.71 -8.08 75.10
CA ALA A 40 -77.63 -8.91 75.62
C ALA A 40 -76.27 -8.22 75.48
N ARG A 41 -75.96 -7.68 74.28
CA ARG A 41 -74.71 -6.92 74.05
C ARG A 41 -74.62 -5.66 74.91
N MET A 42 -75.74 -4.95 75.11
CA MET A 42 -75.78 -3.79 76.02
C MET A 42 -75.48 -4.18 77.47
N GLN A 43 -75.91 -5.37 77.92
CA GLN A 43 -75.60 -5.87 79.27
C GLN A 43 -74.15 -6.36 79.38
N GLU A 44 -73.65 -7.08 78.38
CA GLU A 44 -72.22 -7.47 78.28
C GLU A 44 -71.31 -6.24 78.32
N GLN A 45 -71.67 -5.17 77.61
CA GLN A 45 -70.94 -3.91 77.58
C GLN A 45 -70.93 -3.20 78.94
N ARG A 46 -71.91 -3.48 79.81
CA ARG A 46 -71.98 -3.03 81.22
C ARG A 46 -71.31 -3.99 82.20
N GLY A 47 -70.64 -5.03 81.70
CA GLY A 47 -69.99 -6.07 82.52
C GLY A 47 -70.97 -7.07 83.15
N GLN A 48 -72.23 -7.08 82.71
CA GLN A 48 -73.25 -8.00 83.18
C GLN A 48 -73.41 -9.20 82.24
N PRO A 49 -73.91 -10.35 82.73
CA PRO A 49 -74.13 -11.53 81.89
C PRO A 49 -75.15 -11.27 80.75
N ALA A 50 -74.88 -11.83 79.56
CA ALA A 50 -75.70 -11.69 78.36
C ALA A 50 -77.17 -12.12 78.56
N HIS A 51 -77.40 -13.15 79.38
CA HIS A 51 -78.74 -13.67 79.66
C HIS A 51 -79.66 -12.68 80.39
N ASN A 52 -79.11 -11.61 80.98
CA ASN A 52 -79.91 -10.51 81.56
C ASN A 52 -80.69 -9.74 80.50
N GLY A 53 -80.37 -9.91 79.21
CA GLY A 53 -81.11 -9.37 78.07
C GLY A 53 -82.14 -10.33 77.47
N ALA A 54 -82.37 -11.51 78.07
CA ALA A 54 -83.32 -12.49 77.57
C ALA A 54 -84.77 -11.99 77.70
N LEU A 55 -85.56 -12.10 76.64
CA LEU A 55 -86.98 -11.73 76.62
C LEU A 55 -87.90 -12.94 76.71
N ALA A 56 -87.41 -14.13 76.34
CA ALA A 56 -88.15 -15.39 76.42
C ALA A 56 -87.21 -16.59 76.59
N GLU A 57 -87.77 -17.74 76.95
CA GLU A 57 -87.06 -19.01 76.98
C GLU A 57 -86.37 -19.32 75.62
N GLY A 58 -85.22 -19.98 75.67
CA GLY A 58 -84.42 -20.29 74.47
C GLY A 58 -83.57 -19.14 73.94
N PHE A 59 -83.33 -18.09 74.74
CA PHE A 59 -82.44 -16.95 74.42
C PHE A 59 -81.07 -17.41 73.88
N GLN A 60 -80.43 -18.37 74.56
CA GLN A 60 -79.08 -18.81 74.22
C GLN A 60 -78.99 -19.36 72.79
N ASN A 61 -80.00 -20.11 72.34
CA ASN A 61 -80.06 -20.65 70.98
C ASN A 61 -80.18 -19.52 69.96
N ARG A 62 -81.06 -18.53 70.21
CA ARG A 62 -81.25 -17.38 69.31
C ARG A 62 -80.02 -16.47 69.27
N TYR A 63 -79.31 -16.34 70.38
CA TYR A 63 -78.07 -15.56 70.48
C TYR A 63 -76.93 -16.22 69.70
N PHE A 64 -76.74 -17.53 69.84
CA PHE A 64 -75.78 -18.29 69.03
C PHE A 64 -76.14 -18.29 67.55
N GLU A 65 -77.42 -18.42 67.20
CA GLU A 65 -77.88 -18.38 65.81
C GLU A 65 -77.67 -16.99 65.18
N PHE A 66 -77.71 -15.90 65.97
CA PHE A 66 -77.33 -14.56 65.51
C PHE A 66 -75.82 -14.44 65.27
N GLN A 67 -74.99 -15.01 66.15
CA GLN A 67 -73.53 -15.01 65.96
C GLN A 67 -73.13 -15.82 64.71
N ASP A 68 -73.79 -16.96 64.48
CA ASP A 68 -73.57 -17.76 63.27
C ASP A 68 -74.01 -17.00 62.00
N PHE A 69 -75.15 -16.29 62.07
CA PHE A 69 -75.57 -15.36 61.01
C PHE A 69 -74.49 -14.31 60.70
N GLU A 70 -73.95 -13.61 61.71
CA GLU A 70 -72.93 -12.58 61.50
C GLU A 70 -71.66 -13.17 60.89
N LYS A 71 -71.20 -14.32 61.36
CA LYS A 71 -70.04 -15.01 60.80
C LYS A 71 -70.27 -15.39 59.34
N LYS A 72 -71.40 -16.04 59.04
CA LYS A 72 -71.77 -16.43 57.66
C LYS A 72 -71.99 -15.21 56.77
N PHE A 73 -72.50 -14.11 57.31
CA PHE A 73 -72.67 -12.84 56.61
C PHE A 73 -71.31 -12.24 56.27
N GLU A 74 -70.42 -12.04 57.25
CA GLU A 74 -69.07 -11.50 57.05
C GLU A 74 -68.27 -12.32 56.03
N GLU A 75 -68.32 -13.65 56.14
CA GLU A 75 -67.74 -14.54 55.15
C GLU A 75 -68.33 -14.27 53.76
N CYS A 76 -69.67 -14.21 53.63
CA CYS A 76 -70.34 -13.98 52.35
C CYS A 76 -69.98 -12.63 51.71
N ILE A 77 -70.03 -11.53 52.47
CA ILE A 77 -69.75 -10.20 51.91
C ILE A 77 -68.28 -10.07 51.54
N SER A 78 -67.36 -10.56 52.38
CA SER A 78 -65.92 -10.43 52.15
C SER A 78 -65.50 -11.26 50.93
N LYS A 79 -65.97 -12.50 50.86
CA LYS A 79 -65.75 -13.43 49.74
C LYS A 79 -66.32 -12.87 48.44
N SER A 80 -67.59 -12.46 48.43
CA SER A 80 -68.24 -11.94 47.24
C SER A 80 -67.64 -10.60 46.77
N ALA A 81 -67.28 -9.71 47.70
CA ALA A 81 -66.66 -8.42 47.37
C ALA A 81 -65.27 -8.59 46.76
N VAL A 82 -64.46 -9.53 47.28
CA VAL A 82 -63.14 -9.80 46.71
C VAL A 82 -63.25 -10.36 45.30
N LYS A 83 -64.15 -11.33 45.08
CA LYS A 83 -64.37 -11.91 43.74
C LYS A 83 -64.81 -10.85 42.73
N THR A 84 -65.90 -10.17 43.03
CA THR A 84 -66.54 -9.23 42.10
C THR A 84 -65.65 -8.02 41.78
N LYS A 85 -64.79 -7.59 42.71
CA LYS A 85 -63.85 -6.50 42.46
C LYS A 85 -62.57 -6.92 41.78
N PHE A 86 -61.96 -8.04 42.17
CA PHE A 86 -60.58 -8.33 41.76
C PHE A 86 -60.44 -9.43 40.69
N GLU A 87 -61.46 -10.26 40.46
CA GLU A 87 -61.37 -11.37 39.49
C GLU A 87 -61.06 -10.87 38.08
N GLN A 88 -61.77 -9.86 37.59
CA GLN A 88 -61.51 -9.28 36.27
C GLN A 88 -60.13 -8.62 36.17
N HIS A 89 -59.68 -7.95 37.23
CA HIS A 89 -58.36 -7.30 37.25
C HIS A 89 -57.23 -8.32 37.24
N SER A 90 -57.35 -9.42 37.99
CA SER A 90 -56.37 -10.50 37.98
C SER A 90 -56.30 -11.17 36.61
N GLN A 91 -57.45 -11.56 36.04
CA GLN A 91 -57.50 -12.16 34.70
C GLN A 91 -56.90 -11.23 33.63
N ARG A 92 -57.24 -9.94 33.67
CA ARG A 92 -56.70 -8.96 32.72
C ARG A 92 -55.20 -8.72 32.92
N GLY A 93 -54.73 -8.68 34.17
CA GLY A 93 -53.31 -8.59 34.50
C GLY A 93 -52.52 -9.76 33.94
N LYS A 94 -53.00 -10.99 34.12
CA LYS A 94 -52.40 -12.21 33.55
C LYS A 94 -52.37 -12.15 32.03
N HIS A 95 -53.47 -11.73 31.40
CA HIS A 95 -53.52 -11.60 29.95
C HIS A 95 -52.47 -10.63 29.42
N ILE A 96 -52.35 -9.45 30.03
CA ILE A 96 -51.34 -8.44 29.64
C ILE A 96 -49.93 -9.00 29.83
N ALA A 97 -49.63 -9.59 30.99
CA ALA A 97 -48.32 -10.15 31.29
C ALA A 97 -47.96 -11.30 30.32
N MET A 98 -48.91 -12.17 29.98
CA MET A 98 -48.74 -13.22 28.98
C MET A 98 -48.43 -12.65 27.59
N LYS A 99 -49.12 -11.58 27.18
CA LYS A 99 -48.86 -10.91 25.89
C LYS A 99 -47.48 -10.27 25.85
N ILE A 100 -47.06 -9.61 26.93
CA ILE A 100 -45.70 -9.06 27.06
C ILE A 100 -44.67 -10.19 26.97
N ARG A 101 -44.87 -11.29 27.70
CA ARG A 101 -43.98 -12.45 27.66
C ARG A 101 -43.85 -13.03 26.25
N GLN A 102 -44.96 -13.22 25.54
CA GLN A 102 -44.97 -13.72 24.17
C GLN A 102 -44.17 -12.80 23.22
N ALA A 103 -44.40 -11.48 23.30
CA ALA A 103 -43.65 -10.52 22.49
C ALA A 103 -42.14 -10.55 22.80
N LEU A 104 -41.76 -10.71 24.07
CA LEU A 104 -40.36 -10.82 24.47
C LEU A 104 -39.71 -12.13 24.00
N ASP A 105 -40.45 -13.25 24.01
CA ASP A 105 -39.98 -14.52 23.46
C ASP A 105 -39.71 -14.39 21.94
N GLU A 106 -40.60 -13.75 21.18
CA GLU A 106 -40.39 -13.47 19.75
C GLU A 106 -39.17 -12.56 19.51
N ILE A 107 -38.99 -11.52 20.33
CA ILE A 107 -37.81 -10.64 20.25
C ILE A 107 -36.52 -11.41 20.53
N LEU A 108 -36.51 -12.28 21.55
CA LEU A 108 -35.36 -13.09 21.90
C LEU A 108 -34.99 -14.06 20.76
N GLU A 109 -35.99 -14.71 20.15
CA GLU A 109 -35.79 -15.61 19.01
C GLU A 109 -35.20 -14.87 17.81
N ARG A 110 -35.78 -13.72 17.43
CA ARG A 110 -35.26 -12.88 16.33
C ARG A 110 -33.85 -12.38 16.61
N THR A 111 -33.59 -11.93 17.84
CA THR A 111 -32.26 -11.45 18.27
C THR A 111 -31.23 -12.56 18.17
N GLN A 112 -31.58 -13.79 18.58
CA GLN A 112 -30.70 -14.95 18.48
C GLN A 112 -30.40 -15.32 17.02
N LYS A 113 -31.42 -15.29 16.15
CA LYS A 113 -31.25 -15.53 14.72
C LYS A 113 -30.32 -14.49 14.08
N MET A 114 -30.60 -13.20 14.28
CA MET A 114 -29.75 -12.11 13.79
C MET A 114 -28.32 -12.20 14.31
N ARG A 115 -28.13 -12.56 15.59
CA ARG A 115 -26.80 -12.77 16.16
C ARG A 115 -26.04 -13.88 15.45
N SER A 116 -26.69 -15.01 15.18
CA SER A 116 -26.07 -16.13 14.48
C SER A 116 -25.67 -15.78 13.04
N GLU A 117 -26.51 -15.05 12.33
CA GLU A 117 -26.23 -14.55 10.97
C GLU A 117 -25.04 -13.57 10.98
N GLN A 118 -25.03 -12.60 11.90
CA GLN A 118 -23.94 -11.64 12.04
C GLN A 118 -22.61 -12.30 12.44
N LEU A 119 -22.64 -13.34 13.28
CA LEU A 119 -21.43 -14.11 13.63
C LEU A 119 -20.87 -14.88 12.43
N ASN A 120 -21.73 -15.45 11.59
CA ASN A 120 -21.30 -16.13 10.37
C ASN A 120 -20.66 -15.14 9.38
N ILE A 121 -21.32 -14.00 9.13
CA ILE A 121 -20.79 -12.94 8.27
C ILE A 121 -19.45 -12.42 8.80
N LYS A 122 -19.34 -12.18 10.13
CA LYS A 122 -18.09 -11.77 10.77
C LYS A 122 -16.97 -12.77 10.51
N LYS A 123 -17.26 -14.07 10.62
CA LYS A 123 -16.27 -15.12 10.41
C LYS A 123 -15.81 -15.15 8.95
N GLU A 124 -16.74 -15.18 8.00
CA GLU A 124 -16.43 -15.18 6.56
C GLU A 124 -15.60 -13.97 6.15
N LEU A 125 -15.97 -12.79 6.65
CA LEU A 125 -15.27 -11.55 6.34
C LEU A 125 -13.88 -11.49 6.98
N HIS A 126 -13.73 -12.00 8.21
CA HIS A 126 -12.44 -12.13 8.88
C HIS A 126 -11.50 -13.12 8.16
N ASP A 127 -12.02 -14.28 7.77
CA ASP A 127 -11.25 -15.29 7.02
C ASP A 127 -10.79 -14.72 5.66
N LYS A 128 -11.66 -13.97 4.98
CA LYS A 128 -11.33 -13.28 3.72
C LYS A 128 -10.28 -12.19 3.92
N LEU A 129 -10.41 -11.36 4.95
CA LEU A 129 -9.43 -10.32 5.27
C LEU A 129 -8.04 -10.93 5.53
N ASN A 130 -7.96 -11.94 6.39
CA ASN A 130 -6.71 -12.65 6.69
C ASN A 130 -6.08 -13.25 5.42
N PHE A 131 -6.90 -13.87 4.57
CA PHE A 131 -6.43 -14.40 3.29
C PHE A 131 -5.87 -13.31 2.38
N THR A 132 -6.59 -12.20 2.21
CA THR A 132 -6.15 -11.07 1.38
C THR A 132 -4.85 -10.45 1.90
N GLU A 133 -4.69 -10.25 3.21
CA GLU A 133 -3.46 -9.72 3.81
C GLU A 133 -2.26 -10.64 3.57
N GLN A 134 -2.44 -11.95 3.78
CA GLN A 134 -1.38 -12.94 3.55
C GLN A 134 -0.98 -13.00 2.08
N GLN A 135 -1.95 -13.03 1.17
CA GLN A 135 -1.68 -13.03 -0.27
C GLN A 135 -1.04 -11.73 -0.73
N LEU A 136 -1.46 -10.57 -0.20
CA LEU A 136 -0.84 -9.29 -0.51
C LEU A 136 0.64 -9.28 -0.09
N MET A 137 0.98 -9.82 1.07
CA MET A 137 2.37 -9.92 1.54
C MET A 137 3.23 -10.78 0.59
N LEU A 138 2.73 -11.96 0.21
CA LEU A 138 3.43 -12.87 -0.71
C LEU A 138 3.60 -12.24 -2.09
N LEU A 139 2.52 -11.72 -2.67
CA LEU A 139 2.55 -11.04 -3.97
C LEU A 139 3.45 -9.81 -3.95
N THR A 140 3.52 -9.10 -2.83
CA THR A 140 4.42 -7.95 -2.70
C THR A 140 5.88 -8.36 -2.80
N GLN A 141 6.25 -9.47 -2.17
CA GLN A 141 7.61 -10.01 -2.27
C GLN A 141 7.90 -10.48 -3.71
N GLU A 142 7.02 -11.28 -4.29
CA GLU A 142 7.18 -11.79 -5.66
C GLU A 142 7.32 -10.65 -6.69
N MET A 143 6.50 -9.60 -6.58
CA MET A 143 6.55 -8.48 -7.51
C MET A 143 7.79 -7.61 -7.32
N LYS A 144 8.25 -7.41 -6.09
CA LYS A 144 9.54 -6.72 -5.83
C LYS A 144 10.71 -7.48 -6.45
N ASP A 145 10.77 -8.80 -6.24
CA ASP A 145 11.82 -9.63 -6.81
C ASP A 145 11.76 -9.60 -8.33
N LYS A 146 10.57 -9.66 -8.93
CA LYS A 146 10.40 -9.56 -10.38
C LYS A 146 10.83 -8.21 -10.96
N ILE A 147 10.51 -7.11 -10.27
CA ILE A 147 10.97 -5.77 -10.65
C ILE A 147 12.49 -5.74 -10.62
N HIS A 148 13.12 -6.27 -9.58
CA HIS A 148 14.58 -6.31 -9.46
C HIS A 148 15.24 -7.06 -10.63
N HIS A 149 14.75 -8.28 -10.95
CA HIS A 149 15.26 -9.05 -12.09
C HIS A 149 15.08 -8.34 -13.43
N MET A 150 13.96 -7.64 -13.62
CA MET A 150 13.71 -6.89 -14.85
C MET A 150 14.64 -5.68 -14.98
N VAL A 151 14.93 -4.98 -13.88
CA VAL A 151 15.89 -3.87 -13.85
C VAL A 151 17.27 -4.36 -14.26
N GLU A 152 17.73 -5.48 -13.72
CA GLU A 152 19.00 -6.10 -14.10
C GLU A 152 19.03 -6.54 -15.58
N ASP A 153 17.97 -7.18 -16.07
CA ASP A 153 17.87 -7.61 -17.48
C ASP A 153 17.88 -6.42 -18.45
N VAL A 154 17.21 -5.31 -18.11
CA VAL A 154 17.26 -4.07 -18.89
C VAL A 154 18.67 -3.49 -18.90
N GLU A 155 19.32 -3.39 -17.74
CA GLU A 155 20.68 -2.87 -17.62
C GLU A 155 21.66 -3.66 -18.50
N GLN A 156 21.61 -4.99 -18.42
CA GLN A 156 22.45 -5.88 -19.24
C GLN A 156 22.15 -5.76 -20.73
N LYS A 157 20.88 -5.73 -21.14
CA LYS A 157 20.48 -5.59 -22.56
C LYS A 157 20.90 -4.25 -23.15
N VAL A 158 20.71 -3.16 -22.41
CA VAL A 158 21.12 -1.81 -22.84
C VAL A 158 22.63 -1.72 -22.93
N SER A 159 23.37 -2.20 -21.92
CA SER A 159 24.83 -2.21 -21.92
C SER A 159 25.39 -3.04 -23.08
N LYS A 160 24.84 -4.24 -23.33
CA LYS A 160 25.26 -5.09 -24.45
C LYS A 160 24.99 -4.46 -25.80
N ALA A 161 23.78 -3.94 -26.02
CA ALA A 161 23.41 -3.30 -27.29
C ALA A 161 24.26 -2.05 -27.56
N LEU A 162 24.47 -1.21 -26.55
CA LEU A 162 25.31 -0.02 -26.69
C LEU A 162 26.78 -0.39 -26.94
N ASN A 163 27.31 -1.43 -26.30
CA ASN A 163 28.66 -1.94 -26.61
C ASN A 163 28.78 -2.47 -28.04
N GLU A 164 27.76 -3.15 -28.57
CA GLU A 164 27.73 -3.61 -29.96
C GLU A 164 27.66 -2.44 -30.96
N GLU A 165 26.89 -1.40 -30.66
CA GLU A 165 26.85 -0.17 -31.47
C GLU A 165 28.17 0.60 -31.42
N ILE A 166 28.82 0.69 -30.26
CA ILE A 166 30.15 1.29 -30.11
C ILE A 166 31.19 0.53 -30.96
N ARG A 167 31.10 -0.82 -31.07
CA ARG A 167 31.98 -1.60 -31.94
C ARG A 167 31.76 -1.31 -33.43
N ARG A 168 30.54 -0.93 -33.81
CA ARG A 168 30.16 -0.59 -35.20
C ARG A 168 30.23 0.92 -35.48
N LEU A 169 30.70 1.72 -34.52
CA LEU A 169 30.80 3.17 -34.62
C LEU A 169 31.58 3.64 -35.85
N ALA A 170 32.59 2.88 -36.28
CA ALA A 170 33.34 3.17 -37.50
C ALA A 170 32.45 3.20 -38.76
N VAL A 171 31.50 2.28 -38.89
CA VAL A 171 30.58 2.21 -40.03
C VAL A 171 29.64 3.42 -40.03
N LEU A 172 29.10 3.77 -38.86
CA LEU A 172 28.21 4.93 -38.72
C LEU A 172 28.89 6.26 -39.07
N ILE A 173 30.18 6.40 -38.74
CA ILE A 173 30.99 7.58 -39.04
C ILE A 173 31.39 7.61 -40.53
N ASP A 174 31.59 6.45 -41.15
CA ASP A 174 31.87 6.37 -42.59
C ASP A 174 30.65 6.75 -43.44
N GLU A 175 29.43 6.48 -42.95
CA GLU A 175 28.16 6.90 -43.56
C GLU A 175 27.91 8.43 -43.50
N PHE A 176 28.71 9.17 -42.72
CA PHE A 176 28.60 10.62 -42.63
C PHE A 176 29.10 11.31 -43.91
N SER A 177 28.18 11.97 -44.63
CA SER A 177 28.35 12.46 -46.01
C SER A 177 28.58 13.97 -46.17
N VAL A 178 28.94 14.68 -45.08
CA VAL A 178 29.22 16.13 -45.12
C VAL A 178 30.60 16.40 -45.72
N PRO A 179 30.77 17.42 -46.61
CA PRO A 179 32.05 17.71 -47.24
C PRO A 179 33.10 18.25 -46.25
N PHE A 180 34.25 17.57 -46.19
CA PHE A 180 35.36 17.91 -45.29
C PHE A 180 36.18 19.09 -45.78
N HIS A 181 36.37 20.09 -44.91
CA HIS A 181 37.20 21.27 -45.14
C HIS A 181 38.18 21.46 -43.98
N PRO A 182 39.48 21.65 -44.23
CA PRO A 182 40.50 21.76 -43.19
C PRO A 182 40.57 23.13 -42.50
N GLU A 183 39.62 24.04 -42.76
CA GLU A 183 39.63 25.41 -42.23
C GLU A 183 39.05 25.44 -40.79
N PRO A 184 39.73 26.06 -39.80
CA PRO A 184 39.36 25.94 -38.38
C PRO A 184 37.91 26.28 -38.03
N LEU A 185 37.32 27.29 -38.69
CA LEU A 185 35.93 27.69 -38.45
C LEU A 185 34.93 26.66 -39.00
N VAL A 186 35.21 26.09 -40.17
CA VAL A 186 34.37 25.08 -40.83
C VAL A 186 34.52 23.71 -40.16
N LEU A 187 35.69 23.45 -39.59
CA LEU A 187 36.03 22.23 -38.87
C LEU A 187 35.28 22.09 -37.55
N ASN A 188 35.06 23.19 -36.83
CA ASN A 188 34.23 23.20 -35.62
C ASN A 188 32.75 22.90 -35.92
N VAL A 189 32.23 23.40 -37.06
CA VAL A 189 30.88 23.07 -37.52
C VAL A 189 30.81 21.59 -37.92
N TYR A 190 31.82 21.09 -38.62
CA TYR A 190 31.93 19.68 -38.99
C TYR A 190 31.94 18.76 -37.75
N LYS A 191 32.66 19.13 -36.68
CA LYS A 191 32.66 18.40 -35.40
C LYS A 191 31.29 18.33 -34.76
N ARG A 192 30.62 19.47 -34.58
CA ARG A 192 29.29 19.52 -33.96
C ARG A 192 28.28 18.69 -34.75
N GLU A 193 28.32 18.80 -36.07
CA GLU A 193 27.44 18.02 -36.95
C GLU A 193 27.74 16.51 -36.85
N LEU A 194 29.03 16.14 -36.74
CA LEU A 194 29.44 14.75 -36.54
C LEU A 194 29.04 14.20 -35.16
N HIS A 195 29.18 14.99 -34.09
CA HIS A 195 28.71 14.61 -32.75
C HIS A 195 27.20 14.38 -32.75
N THR A 196 26.44 15.29 -33.38
CA THR A 196 24.99 15.18 -33.51
C THR A 196 24.58 13.96 -34.36
N HIS A 197 25.30 13.69 -35.47
CA HIS A 197 25.07 12.51 -36.30
C HIS A 197 25.34 11.21 -35.53
N VAL A 198 26.41 11.16 -34.73
CA VAL A 198 26.75 9.99 -33.90
C VAL A 198 25.73 9.79 -32.79
N GLU A 199 25.31 10.85 -32.10
CA GLU A 199 24.27 10.81 -31.06
C GLU A 199 22.93 10.31 -31.63
N ASN A 200 22.47 10.90 -32.73
CA ASN A 200 21.23 10.49 -33.38
C ASN A 200 21.31 9.07 -33.94
N GLY A 201 22.44 8.68 -34.52
CA GLY A 201 22.66 7.34 -35.07
C GLY A 201 22.67 6.27 -33.98
N LEU A 202 23.44 6.46 -32.90
CA LEU A 202 23.46 5.51 -31.76
C LEU A 202 22.09 5.46 -31.08
N GLY A 203 21.48 6.61 -30.80
CA GLY A 203 20.16 6.69 -30.16
C GLY A 203 19.07 6.04 -30.99
N SER A 204 19.06 6.24 -32.31
CA SER A 204 18.11 5.63 -33.24
C SER A 204 18.31 4.11 -33.33
N ASN A 205 19.56 3.63 -33.46
CA ASN A 205 19.86 2.21 -33.52
C ASN A 205 19.48 1.47 -32.23
N LEU A 206 19.74 2.08 -31.07
CA LEU A 206 19.33 1.53 -29.77
C LEU A 206 17.81 1.49 -29.64
N ARG A 207 17.12 2.57 -30.01
CA ARG A 207 15.66 2.62 -29.99
C ARG A 207 15.07 1.55 -30.90
N ALA A 208 15.57 1.40 -32.12
CA ALA A 208 15.10 0.40 -33.07
C ALA A 208 15.29 -1.04 -32.57
N ARG A 209 16.37 -1.34 -31.83
CA ARG A 209 16.65 -2.69 -31.31
C ARG A 209 15.93 -3.00 -30.00
N LEU A 210 15.83 -2.03 -29.09
CA LEU A 210 15.43 -2.28 -27.70
C LEU A 210 14.04 -1.75 -27.37
N SER A 211 13.58 -0.66 -27.99
CA SER A 211 12.36 0.04 -27.56
C SER A 211 11.13 -0.86 -27.60
N THR A 212 10.92 -1.61 -28.68
CA THR A 212 9.76 -2.50 -28.80
C THR A 212 9.81 -3.66 -27.81
N ALA A 213 10.97 -4.30 -27.66
CA ALA A 213 11.14 -5.43 -26.75
C ALA A 213 10.95 -5.01 -25.28
N LEU A 214 11.50 -3.85 -24.90
CA LEU A 214 11.36 -3.31 -23.54
C LEU A 214 9.93 -2.83 -23.27
N ALA A 215 9.27 -2.16 -24.22
CA ALA A 215 7.88 -1.75 -24.08
C ALA A 215 6.93 -2.95 -23.90
N LEU A 216 7.10 -4.02 -24.68
CA LEU A 216 6.29 -5.24 -24.55
C LEU A 216 6.53 -5.94 -23.20
N ASN A 217 7.77 -6.06 -22.75
CA ASN A 217 8.09 -6.66 -21.46
C ASN A 217 7.53 -5.84 -20.28
N MET A 218 7.59 -4.51 -20.40
CA MET A 218 7.03 -3.58 -19.43
C MET A 218 5.50 -3.72 -19.34
N GLU A 219 4.82 -3.69 -20.49
CA GLU A 219 3.37 -3.83 -20.57
C GLU A 219 2.90 -5.18 -20.03
N ASN A 220 3.59 -6.27 -20.39
CA ASN A 220 3.29 -7.60 -19.87
C ASN A 220 3.46 -7.68 -18.35
N SER A 221 4.51 -7.05 -17.81
CA SER A 221 4.75 -7.02 -16.37
C SER A 221 3.69 -6.20 -15.63
N GLN A 222 3.32 -5.03 -16.15
CA GLN A 222 2.24 -4.21 -15.60
C GLN A 222 0.88 -4.94 -15.66
N ARG A 223 0.59 -5.62 -16.77
CA ARG A 223 -0.64 -6.42 -16.93
C ARG A 223 -0.70 -7.55 -15.90
N GLU A 224 0.38 -8.29 -15.73
CA GLU A 224 0.43 -9.39 -14.75
C GLU A 224 0.31 -8.87 -13.31
N MET A 225 1.00 -7.78 -12.95
CA MET A 225 0.84 -7.14 -11.64
C MET A 225 -0.62 -6.75 -11.38
N THR A 226 -1.26 -6.16 -12.40
CA THR A 226 -2.66 -5.73 -12.31
C THR A 226 -3.60 -6.92 -12.16
N GLU A 227 -3.41 -7.96 -12.95
CA GLU A 227 -4.24 -9.17 -12.90
C GLU A 227 -4.13 -9.86 -11.53
N ARG A 228 -2.90 -10.12 -11.07
CA ARG A 228 -2.68 -10.76 -9.76
C ARG A 228 -3.19 -9.91 -8.61
N MET A 229 -2.97 -8.59 -8.62
CA MET A 229 -3.49 -7.73 -7.56
C MET A 229 -5.02 -7.62 -7.61
N SER A 230 -5.62 -7.56 -8.82
CA SER A 230 -7.07 -7.51 -8.98
C SER A 230 -7.78 -8.77 -8.48
N SER A 231 -7.10 -9.92 -8.47
CA SER A 231 -7.66 -11.16 -7.92
C SER A 231 -7.92 -11.08 -6.40
N LEU A 232 -7.17 -10.23 -5.69
CA LEU A 232 -7.37 -9.97 -4.26
C LEU A 232 -8.54 -9.02 -3.98
N LEU A 233 -9.00 -8.29 -5.00
CA LEU A 233 -10.06 -7.32 -4.88
C LEU A 233 -11.46 -7.97 -5.08
N PRO A 234 -12.49 -7.45 -4.39
CA PRO A 234 -13.88 -7.80 -4.67
C PRO A 234 -14.28 -7.45 -6.11
N GLU A 235 -15.17 -8.24 -6.72
CA GLU A 235 -15.66 -8.06 -8.11
C GLU A 235 -15.99 -6.60 -8.46
N ASN A 236 -16.66 -5.90 -7.54
CA ASN A 236 -17.12 -4.52 -7.72
C ASN A 236 -15.98 -3.50 -7.91
N LYS A 237 -14.78 -3.79 -7.38
CA LYS A 237 -13.61 -2.89 -7.46
C LYS A 237 -12.59 -3.31 -8.51
N ARG A 238 -12.71 -4.51 -9.10
CA ARG A 238 -11.81 -4.98 -10.18
C ARG A 238 -11.91 -4.14 -11.46
N GLN A 239 -13.06 -3.55 -11.74
CA GLN A 239 -13.19 -2.63 -12.88
C GLN A 239 -12.48 -1.30 -12.63
N MET A 240 -12.33 -0.89 -11.36
CA MET A 240 -11.64 0.34 -10.99
C MET A 240 -10.12 0.18 -11.06
N SER A 241 -9.58 -1.00 -10.73
CA SER A 241 -8.14 -1.28 -10.90
C SER A 241 -7.67 -1.18 -12.36
N LEU A 242 -8.53 -1.49 -13.33
CA LEU A 242 -8.22 -1.34 -14.76
C LEU A 242 -8.13 0.13 -15.20
N ASN A 243 -8.77 1.05 -14.48
CA ASN A 243 -8.78 2.49 -14.77
C ASN A 243 -7.66 3.27 -14.04
N ILE A 244 -7.00 2.65 -13.06
CA ILE A 244 -5.91 3.28 -12.26
C ILE A 244 -4.54 3.17 -12.96
N LEU A 245 -4.43 2.35 -14.01
CA LEU A 245 -3.23 2.31 -14.84
C LEU A 245 -3.04 3.68 -15.52
N PRO A 246 -1.81 4.24 -15.53
CA PRO A 246 -1.52 5.43 -16.31
C PRO A 246 -2.01 5.24 -17.75
N ARG A 247 -2.71 6.25 -18.28
CA ARG A 247 -3.13 6.32 -19.69
C ARG A 247 -2.00 5.85 -20.60
N ARG A 248 -2.30 4.83 -21.42
CA ARG A 248 -2.01 4.55 -22.84
C ARG A 248 -0.97 5.36 -23.64
N GLU A 249 -0.05 6.11 -23.04
CA GLU A 249 1.14 6.59 -23.72
C GLU A 249 2.17 5.45 -23.69
N PRO A 250 2.69 5.03 -24.86
CA PRO A 250 3.65 3.95 -24.91
C PRO A 250 4.86 4.35 -24.05
N PHE A 251 5.30 3.44 -23.18
CA PHE A 251 6.50 3.62 -22.40
C PHE A 251 7.70 3.81 -23.34
N GLU A 252 8.22 5.03 -23.42
CA GLU A 252 9.37 5.39 -24.24
C GLU A 252 10.60 5.59 -23.36
N ILE A 253 11.64 4.82 -23.67
CA ILE A 253 12.94 4.92 -23.00
C ILE A 253 13.73 6.05 -23.64
N PHE A 254 14.18 7.00 -22.83
CA PHE A 254 15.02 8.11 -23.27
C PHE A 254 16.50 7.77 -23.13
N TYR A 255 17.11 7.31 -24.22
CA TYR A 255 18.56 7.11 -24.31
C TYR A 255 19.27 8.47 -24.42
N ARG A 256 19.73 9.03 -23.30
CA ARG A 256 20.48 10.31 -23.28
C ARG A 256 21.97 10.06 -23.51
N LEU A 257 22.44 10.30 -24.73
CA LEU A 257 23.84 10.12 -25.13
C LEU A 257 24.45 11.47 -25.55
N ASN A 258 24.77 12.36 -24.60
CA ASN A 258 25.28 13.70 -24.90
C ASN A 258 26.70 13.66 -25.51
N CYS A 259 26.82 13.42 -26.82
CA CYS A 259 28.11 13.26 -27.50
C CYS A 259 28.87 14.58 -27.59
N ASP A 260 28.16 15.72 -27.68
CA ASP A 260 28.75 17.07 -27.72
C ASP A 260 29.59 17.37 -26.48
N ASN A 261 29.05 17.11 -25.28
CA ASN A 261 29.78 17.31 -24.02
C ASN A 261 30.85 16.25 -23.81
N LEU A 262 30.57 15.02 -24.25
CA LEU A 262 31.45 13.86 -24.04
C LEU A 262 32.72 13.92 -24.89
N CYS A 263 32.65 14.54 -26.07
CA CYS A 263 33.75 14.68 -27.03
C CYS A 263 34.29 16.11 -27.14
N ALA A 264 33.91 17.03 -26.26
CA ALA A 264 34.34 18.44 -26.28
C ALA A 264 35.87 18.62 -26.15
N ASP A 265 36.57 17.65 -25.58
CA ASP A 265 38.03 17.63 -25.43
C ASP A 265 38.79 17.09 -26.65
N PHE A 266 38.09 16.80 -27.75
CA PHE A 266 38.69 16.27 -28.97
C PHE A 266 39.53 17.33 -29.72
N HIS A 267 40.85 17.18 -29.63
CA HIS A 267 41.83 17.90 -30.43
C HIS A 267 42.27 17.08 -31.64
N GLU A 268 42.38 17.73 -32.80
CA GLU A 268 42.70 17.07 -34.06
C GLU A 268 44.16 17.28 -34.43
N ASP A 269 44.86 16.19 -34.76
CA ASP A 269 46.21 16.26 -35.32
C ASP A 269 46.13 16.01 -36.84
N LEU A 270 45.87 17.07 -37.59
CA LEU A 270 45.83 17.07 -39.07
C LEU A 270 47.15 17.50 -39.73
N GLU A 271 48.20 17.71 -38.92
CA GLU A 271 49.52 18.08 -39.42
C GLU A 271 50.15 16.94 -40.21
N PHE A 272 50.66 17.27 -41.39
CA PHE A 272 51.37 16.31 -42.24
C PHE A 272 52.67 15.87 -41.55
N ARG A 273 52.73 14.61 -41.09
CA ARG A 273 53.94 13.99 -40.55
C ARG A 273 54.36 12.85 -41.47
N PHE A 274 55.54 12.98 -42.07
CA PHE A 274 56.07 11.96 -42.97
C PHE A 274 56.27 10.64 -42.21
N SER A 275 55.69 9.55 -42.72
CA SER A 275 55.67 8.23 -42.08
C SER A 275 57.08 7.65 -41.85
N TRP A 276 58.06 8.11 -42.63
CA TRP A 276 59.49 7.78 -42.53
C TRP A 276 60.36 8.96 -42.06
N GLY A 277 59.75 9.94 -41.41
CA GLY A 277 60.47 11.03 -40.76
C GLY A 277 61.38 10.48 -39.65
N PHE A 278 62.57 11.04 -39.49
CA PHE A 278 63.51 10.62 -38.43
C PHE A 278 62.86 10.63 -37.03
N THR A 279 61.94 11.56 -36.76
CA THR A 279 61.14 11.61 -35.52
C THR A 279 60.14 10.46 -35.37
N ALA A 280 59.55 9.98 -36.46
CA ALA A 280 58.60 8.86 -36.45
C ALA A 280 59.33 7.52 -36.27
N ILE A 281 60.51 7.37 -36.90
CA ILE A 281 61.39 6.20 -36.73
C ILE A 281 61.91 6.13 -35.29
N ILE A 282 62.37 7.25 -34.74
CA ILE A 282 62.83 7.35 -33.34
C ILE A 282 61.68 7.03 -32.37
N ASN A 283 60.48 7.59 -32.56
CA ASN A 283 59.34 7.28 -31.68
C ASN A 283 58.86 5.83 -31.80
N ARG A 284 58.97 5.20 -32.99
CA ARG A 284 58.57 3.80 -33.21
C ARG A 284 59.56 2.78 -32.62
N PHE A 285 60.84 3.15 -32.53
CA PHE A 285 61.89 2.33 -31.89
C PHE A 285 62.08 2.64 -30.39
N ALA A 286 61.92 3.89 -29.96
CA ALA A 286 62.00 4.30 -28.55
C ALA A 286 60.70 4.00 -27.78
N GLY A 287 59.54 4.00 -28.43
CA GLY A 287 58.24 3.75 -27.81
C GLY A 287 57.94 2.28 -27.49
N LYS A 288 58.82 1.34 -27.83
CA LYS A 288 58.59 -0.11 -27.64
C LYS A 288 59.16 -0.69 -26.34
N GLN A 289 59.83 0.11 -25.51
CA GLN A 289 60.47 -0.35 -24.27
C GLN A 289 59.81 0.11 -22.95
N SER A 290 58.75 0.92 -23.01
CA SER A 290 58.04 1.39 -21.80
C SER A 290 56.60 0.89 -21.73
N GLN A 291 56.42 -0.43 -21.83
CA GLN A 291 55.23 -1.11 -21.32
C GLN A 291 55.67 -2.34 -20.51
N ARG A 292 56.16 -2.10 -19.30
CA ARG A 292 56.10 -3.10 -18.22
C ARG A 292 56.04 -2.41 -16.86
N LEU A 293 54.85 -2.50 -16.26
CA LEU A 293 54.58 -2.57 -14.82
C LEU A 293 54.96 -1.36 -13.95
N THR A 294 53.93 -0.67 -13.46
CA THR A 294 53.92 -0.20 -12.07
C THR A 294 52.52 -0.40 -11.50
N ILE A 295 52.36 -1.52 -10.81
CA ILE A 295 51.31 -1.71 -9.80
C ILE A 295 51.97 -1.31 -8.48
N THR A 296 51.50 -0.24 -7.83
CA THR A 296 51.60 -0.05 -6.37
C THR A 296 50.58 0.97 -5.88
N ASN A 297 49.56 0.46 -5.18
CA ASN A 297 48.93 0.97 -3.95
C ASN A 297 48.49 2.43 -3.86
N TYR A 298 47.17 2.64 -3.97
CA TYR A 298 46.45 3.68 -3.23
C TYR A 298 45.92 3.07 -1.91
N PRO A 299 46.11 3.71 -0.75
CA PRO A 299 45.30 3.43 0.42
C PRO A 299 43.92 4.07 0.29
N GLN A 300 42.96 3.31 0.78
CA GLN A 300 41.54 3.56 0.96
C GLN A 300 41.26 4.71 1.94
N GLU A 301 40.35 5.63 1.60
CA GLU A 301 39.36 6.17 2.54
C GLU A 301 38.18 6.86 1.82
N ILE A 302 37.02 6.77 2.46
CA ILE A 302 35.64 6.89 1.98
C ILE A 302 35.22 8.37 1.84
N PRO A 303 34.33 8.75 0.89
CA PRO A 303 33.72 10.08 0.86
C PRO A 303 32.45 10.14 1.72
N PRO A 304 32.19 11.22 2.49
CA PRO A 304 30.83 11.58 2.85
C PRO A 304 30.30 12.68 1.92
N SER A 305 29.21 12.31 1.24
CA SER A 305 27.96 13.05 1.06
C SER A 305 27.97 14.59 0.96
N ILE A 306 27.37 15.01 -0.16
CA ILE A 306 26.85 16.32 -0.50
C ILE A 306 25.85 16.81 0.58
N THR A 307 26.03 18.05 1.05
CA THR A 307 24.96 18.88 1.62
C THR A 307 25.01 20.29 1.03
N SER A 308 23.82 20.88 0.97
CA SER A 308 23.34 22.03 0.19
C SER A 308 23.95 23.41 0.52
N PRO A 309 23.60 24.45 -0.28
CA PRO A 309 24.22 25.77 -0.29
C PRO A 309 23.53 26.77 0.67
N ALA A 310 24.27 27.75 1.20
CA ALA A 310 23.79 29.10 1.51
C ALA A 310 24.91 29.96 2.12
N ASP A 311 24.97 31.23 1.67
CA ASP A 311 25.12 32.45 2.49
C ASP A 311 26.34 32.65 3.40
N SER A 312 26.94 33.84 3.56
CA SER A 312 27.05 35.12 2.84
C SER A 312 28.17 35.89 3.60
N ILE A 313 28.84 36.84 2.94
CA ILE A 313 29.35 38.14 3.49
C ILE A 313 30.34 38.12 4.68
N ASP A 314 31.58 38.54 4.46
CA ASP A 314 32.14 39.89 4.79
C ASP A 314 33.69 39.83 4.75
N SER A 315 34.33 40.58 3.84
CA SER A 315 35.06 41.84 4.14
C SER A 315 36.51 41.64 4.65
N LEU A 316 37.54 42.41 4.26
CA LEU A 316 37.76 43.55 3.36
C LEU A 316 39.28 43.85 3.36
N LYS A 317 39.80 44.36 2.23
CA LYS A 317 40.95 45.30 2.06
C LYS A 317 42.39 44.72 2.24
N PHE A 318 43.43 45.09 1.46
CA PHE A 318 43.70 46.25 0.60
C PHE A 318 44.90 45.99 -0.37
N VAL A 319 44.72 46.30 -1.68
CA VAL A 319 45.59 47.04 -2.68
C VAL A 319 47.07 46.60 -2.83
N SER A 320 47.65 46.32 -4.02
CA SER A 320 47.84 47.23 -5.17
C SER A 320 48.42 46.55 -6.44
N SER A 321 47.94 46.98 -7.63
CA SER A 321 48.66 47.29 -8.89
C SER A 321 49.60 46.30 -9.63
N THR A 322 49.08 45.79 -10.78
CA THR A 322 49.65 45.68 -12.17
C THR A 322 51.10 45.13 -12.41
N PRO A 323 51.53 44.92 -13.67
CA PRO A 323 51.37 43.69 -14.45
C PRO A 323 52.73 43.03 -14.77
N ASN A 324 52.81 41.70 -14.89
CA ASN A 324 54.01 41.06 -15.46
C ASN A 324 53.65 39.91 -16.40
N PHE A 325 53.97 40.13 -17.68
CA PHE A 325 54.35 39.06 -18.60
C PHE A 325 55.49 38.22 -18.00
N PRO A 326 55.55 36.93 -18.35
CA PRO A 326 56.68 36.46 -19.13
C PRO A 326 56.17 35.72 -20.39
N THR A 327 56.42 36.27 -21.57
CA THR A 327 57.52 35.84 -22.44
C THR A 327 57.55 34.34 -22.69
N ARG A 328 56.93 33.98 -23.82
CA ARG A 328 57.27 32.85 -24.69
C ARG A 328 58.79 32.69 -24.77
N SER A 329 59.30 31.59 -24.20
CA SER A 329 60.70 31.15 -24.32
C SER A 329 60.77 29.73 -24.86
N ASP A 330 61.27 29.64 -26.08
CA ASP A 330 62.24 28.63 -26.56
C ASP A 330 61.82 27.16 -26.75
N ASP A 331 61.07 26.92 -27.83
CA ASP A 331 60.97 25.61 -28.50
C ASP A 331 62.22 25.21 -29.33
N TRP A 332 63.38 25.78 -29.01
CA TRP A 332 64.68 25.38 -29.62
C TRP A 332 65.57 24.55 -28.68
N SER A 333 65.01 24.04 -27.58
CA SER A 333 65.78 23.37 -26.52
C SER A 333 65.85 21.85 -26.60
N LEU A 334 64.98 21.17 -27.38
CA LEU A 334 65.01 19.70 -27.51
C LEU A 334 65.95 19.20 -28.62
N ALA A 335 65.96 19.86 -29.79
CA ALA A 335 66.91 19.53 -30.86
C ALA A 335 68.37 19.77 -30.41
N THR A 336 68.58 20.84 -29.64
CA THR A 336 69.89 21.18 -29.06
C THR A 336 70.32 20.21 -27.95
N ARG A 337 69.40 19.70 -27.12
CA ARG A 337 69.73 18.72 -26.08
C ARG A 337 70.10 17.34 -26.64
N ILE A 338 69.53 16.92 -27.77
CA ILE A 338 69.94 15.67 -28.45
C ILE A 338 71.24 15.87 -29.23
N ALA A 339 71.45 17.05 -29.83
CA ALA A 339 72.71 17.40 -30.47
C ALA A 339 73.87 17.54 -29.47
N VAL A 340 73.61 17.96 -28.22
CA VAL A 340 74.65 18.14 -27.19
C VAL A 340 74.85 16.88 -26.33
N ALA A 341 73.81 16.10 -26.03
CA ALA A 341 73.97 14.82 -25.30
C ALA A 341 74.58 13.70 -26.16
N SER A 342 74.54 13.82 -27.50
CA SER A 342 75.22 12.89 -28.40
C SER A 342 76.73 13.17 -28.53
N VAL A 343 77.24 14.30 -28.04
CA VAL A 343 78.68 14.62 -28.06
C VAL A 343 79.46 13.88 -26.97
N THR A 344 78.80 13.26 -25.98
CA THR A 344 79.50 12.61 -24.84
C THR A 344 79.23 11.10 -24.68
N SER A 345 78.61 10.44 -25.67
CA SER A 345 78.40 8.99 -25.66
C SER A 345 79.46 8.27 -26.50
N GLN A 346 80.10 7.23 -25.95
CA GLN A 346 81.07 6.38 -26.65
C GLN A 346 80.51 5.66 -27.90
N GLY A 347 79.20 5.73 -28.16
CA GLY A 347 78.60 5.25 -29.42
C GLY A 347 78.74 6.19 -30.62
N THR A 348 78.91 7.50 -30.39
CA THR A 348 78.87 8.52 -31.47
C THR A 348 80.15 8.52 -32.31
N MET A 349 81.31 8.19 -31.70
CA MET A 349 82.58 8.13 -32.43
C MET A 349 82.64 6.92 -33.37
N GLY A 350 82.02 5.79 -33.02
CA GLY A 350 81.85 4.65 -33.92
C GLY A 350 80.91 4.94 -35.10
N GLY A 351 79.80 5.64 -34.84
CA GLY A 351 78.85 6.05 -35.89
C GLY A 351 79.43 7.06 -36.89
N LEU A 352 80.19 8.05 -36.41
CA LEU A 352 80.85 9.04 -37.27
C LEU A 352 81.99 8.45 -38.11
N ILE A 353 82.74 7.48 -37.57
CA ILE A 353 83.79 6.78 -38.33
C ILE A 353 83.18 5.87 -39.39
N VAL A 354 82.12 5.12 -39.09
CA VAL A 354 81.41 4.28 -40.07
C VAL A 354 80.71 5.14 -41.14
N ALA A 355 80.07 6.25 -40.76
CA ALA A 355 79.47 7.19 -41.70
C ALA A 355 80.52 7.87 -42.59
N GLY A 356 81.66 8.27 -42.03
CA GLY A 356 82.79 8.86 -42.75
C GLY A 356 83.48 7.87 -43.69
N PHE A 357 83.61 6.59 -43.30
CA PHE A 357 84.17 5.54 -44.15
C PHE A 357 83.21 5.17 -45.29
N MET A 358 81.90 5.06 -45.02
CA MET A 358 80.87 4.82 -46.04
C MET A 358 80.76 5.97 -47.07
N LEU A 359 80.93 7.22 -46.62
CA LEU A 359 80.99 8.40 -47.51
C LEU A 359 82.17 8.35 -48.48
N LYS A 360 83.29 7.74 -48.07
CA LYS A 360 84.51 7.63 -48.86
C LYS A 360 84.56 6.38 -49.75
N THR A 361 83.91 5.29 -49.35
CA THR A 361 83.95 4.01 -50.09
C THR A 361 82.79 3.81 -51.06
N VAL A 362 81.62 4.41 -50.81
CA VAL A 362 80.40 4.14 -51.59
C VAL A 362 80.06 5.28 -52.57
N GLY A 363 80.79 6.40 -52.49
CA GLY A 363 80.62 7.56 -53.37
C GLY A 363 79.28 8.27 -53.16
N TRP A 364 79.24 9.55 -53.54
CA TRP A 364 78.03 10.38 -53.48
C TRP A 364 76.80 9.76 -54.17
N ARG A 365 77.00 8.77 -55.04
CA ARG A 365 75.96 8.05 -55.79
C ARG A 365 74.95 7.34 -54.89
N LEU A 366 75.39 6.70 -53.80
CA LEU A 366 74.46 5.98 -52.91
C LEU A 366 73.64 6.94 -52.02
N ILE A 367 74.26 8.05 -51.58
CA ILE A 367 73.55 9.14 -50.89
C ILE A 367 72.53 9.79 -51.84
N ALA A 368 72.91 9.98 -53.11
CA ALA A 368 71.98 10.47 -54.12
C ALA A 368 70.83 9.48 -54.37
N ILE A 369 71.08 8.18 -54.44
CA ILE A 369 70.03 7.16 -54.62
C ILE A 369 69.09 7.11 -53.41
N ILE A 370 69.62 7.08 -52.18
CA ILE A 370 68.82 7.07 -50.95
C ILE A 370 68.04 8.39 -50.79
N GLY A 371 68.67 9.54 -51.07
CA GLY A 371 68.03 10.86 -51.06
C GLY A 371 66.94 10.98 -52.12
N THR A 372 67.15 10.44 -53.31
CA THR A 372 66.15 10.40 -54.39
C THR A 372 64.99 9.47 -54.02
N MET A 373 65.26 8.29 -53.47
CA MET A 373 64.23 7.35 -52.99
C MET A 373 63.42 7.94 -51.82
N TYR A 374 64.08 8.58 -50.85
CA TYR A 374 63.45 9.25 -49.72
C TYR A 374 62.62 10.46 -50.17
N GLY A 375 63.16 11.28 -51.07
CA GLY A 375 62.46 12.41 -51.68
C GLY A 375 61.25 11.96 -52.51
N ALA A 376 61.37 10.88 -53.28
CA ALA A 376 60.25 10.30 -54.01
C ALA A 376 59.15 9.78 -53.08
N LEU A 377 59.51 9.11 -51.97
CA LEU A 377 58.55 8.68 -50.94
C LEU A 377 57.89 9.88 -50.24
N TYR A 378 58.65 10.93 -49.93
CA TYR A 378 58.12 12.17 -49.34
C TYR A 378 57.16 12.88 -50.28
N LEU A 379 57.51 13.01 -51.56
CA LEU A 379 56.67 13.61 -52.57
C LEU A 379 55.42 12.76 -52.82
N TYR A 380 55.57 11.43 -52.86
CA TYR A 380 54.46 10.49 -52.97
C TYR A 380 53.50 10.66 -51.79
N GLU A 381 53.99 10.65 -50.56
CA GLU A 381 53.15 10.81 -49.37
C GLU A 381 52.50 12.20 -49.30
N ARG A 382 53.21 13.26 -49.71
CA ARG A 382 52.69 14.63 -49.73
C ARG A 382 51.67 14.87 -50.84
N LEU A 383 51.82 14.22 -52.00
CA LEU A 383 50.82 14.24 -53.07
C LEU A 383 49.59 13.38 -52.73
N THR A 384 49.79 12.31 -51.95
CA THR A 384 48.70 11.42 -51.50
C THR A 384 47.93 12.01 -50.31
N TRP A 385 48.51 13.00 -49.60
CA TRP A 385 47.90 13.77 -48.51
C TRP A 385 46.87 14.80 -49.00
N THR A 386 45.80 14.30 -49.62
CA THR A 386 44.66 15.09 -50.10
C THR A 386 43.63 15.33 -48.98
N ASN A 387 42.64 16.21 -49.21
CA ASN A 387 41.54 16.45 -48.24
C ASN A 387 40.80 15.16 -47.86
N LYS A 388 40.72 14.18 -48.78
CA LYS A 388 40.16 12.84 -48.51
C LYS A 388 41.01 11.99 -47.55
N ALA A 389 42.33 12.13 -47.61
CA ALA A 389 43.23 11.43 -46.68
C ALA A 389 43.17 12.04 -45.27
N LYS A 390 43.09 13.38 -45.19
CA LYS A 390 42.87 14.12 -43.93
C LYS A 390 41.54 13.76 -43.26
N GLU A 391 40.47 13.66 -44.05
CA GLU A 391 39.15 13.24 -43.56
C GLU A 391 39.20 11.81 -42.97
N ARG A 392 39.85 10.86 -43.65
CA ARG A 392 39.99 9.49 -43.14
C ARG A 392 40.77 9.42 -41.84
N GLU A 393 41.85 10.20 -41.72
CA GLU A 393 42.66 10.23 -40.51
C GLU A 393 41.91 10.93 -39.36
N PHE A 394 41.18 12.01 -39.63
CA PHE A 394 40.27 12.65 -38.68
C PHE A 394 39.21 11.67 -38.17
N LYS A 395 38.50 10.98 -39.08
CA LYS A 395 37.48 9.98 -38.72
C LYS A 395 38.08 8.86 -37.87
N ARG A 396 39.28 8.37 -38.20
CA ARG A 396 39.99 7.35 -37.41
C ARG A 396 40.33 7.82 -35.99
N GLN A 397 40.84 9.04 -35.85
CA GLN A 397 41.15 9.63 -34.55
C GLN A 397 39.86 9.84 -33.73
N TYR A 398 38.81 10.34 -34.37
CA TYR A 398 37.50 10.54 -33.75
C TYR A 398 36.85 9.22 -33.32
N VAL A 399 36.84 8.18 -34.15
CA VAL A 399 36.35 6.83 -33.79
C VAL A 399 37.04 6.33 -32.52
N THR A 400 38.36 6.47 -32.46
CA THR A 400 39.16 6.01 -31.31
C THR A 400 38.82 6.79 -30.04
N HIS A 401 38.70 8.11 -30.17
CA HIS A 401 38.33 9.01 -29.06
C HIS A 401 36.91 8.76 -28.56
N ALA A 402 35.93 8.80 -29.46
CA ALA A 402 34.52 8.57 -29.18
C ALA A 402 34.28 7.17 -28.60
N THR A 403 34.95 6.13 -29.12
CA THR A 403 34.87 4.77 -28.54
C THR A 403 35.29 4.73 -27.07
N LYS A 404 36.40 5.40 -26.72
CA LYS A 404 36.91 5.43 -25.34
C LYS A 404 35.94 6.15 -24.42
N LYS A 405 35.41 7.30 -24.86
CA LYS A 405 34.49 8.11 -24.05
C LYS A 405 33.10 7.51 -23.93
N LEU A 406 32.55 6.98 -25.02
CA LEU A 406 31.26 6.29 -25.02
C LEU A 406 31.27 5.08 -24.08
N ARG A 407 32.38 4.33 -24.01
CA ARG A 407 32.54 3.23 -23.04
C ARG A 407 32.41 3.66 -21.57
N LEU A 408 32.80 4.90 -21.23
CA LEU A 408 32.69 5.40 -19.86
C LEU A 408 31.25 5.71 -19.46
N ILE A 409 30.37 6.03 -20.42
CA ILE A 409 28.97 6.35 -20.17
C ILE A 409 28.04 5.15 -20.36
N VAL A 410 28.56 3.98 -20.76
CA VAL A 410 27.73 2.78 -20.97
C VAL A 410 27.00 2.42 -19.68
N ASP A 411 27.75 2.30 -18.58
CA ASP A 411 27.22 1.91 -17.27
C ASP A 411 26.23 2.96 -16.74
N LEU A 412 26.51 4.25 -16.95
CA LEU A 412 25.61 5.33 -16.57
C LEU A 412 24.30 5.31 -17.39
N THR A 413 24.40 5.07 -18.69
CA THR A 413 23.23 5.03 -19.59
C THR A 413 22.37 3.80 -19.30
N SER A 414 22.99 2.63 -19.10
CA SER A 414 22.26 1.41 -18.73
C SER A 414 21.59 1.52 -17.37
N ALA A 415 22.29 2.08 -16.37
CA ALA A 415 21.71 2.32 -15.04
C ALA A 415 20.57 3.36 -15.07
N ASN A 416 20.68 4.41 -15.88
CA ASN A 416 19.60 5.39 -16.01
C ASN A 416 18.35 4.79 -16.68
N CYS A 417 18.54 3.95 -17.71
CA CYS A 417 17.43 3.22 -18.33
C CYS A 417 16.77 2.21 -17.37
N SER A 418 17.58 1.45 -16.62
CA SER A 418 17.07 0.48 -15.65
C SER A 418 16.32 1.18 -14.50
N HIS A 419 16.81 2.33 -14.04
CA HIS A 419 16.12 3.17 -13.06
C HIS A 419 14.78 3.70 -13.58
N GLN A 420 14.69 4.12 -14.87
CA GLN A 420 13.43 4.54 -15.47
C GLN A 420 12.38 3.42 -15.44
N VAL A 421 12.79 2.19 -15.78
CA VAL A 421 11.92 0.99 -15.70
C VAL A 421 11.52 0.69 -14.26
N GLN A 422 12.47 0.75 -13.32
CA GLN A 422 12.23 0.54 -11.91
C GLN A 422 11.16 1.51 -11.38
N GLN A 423 11.29 2.80 -11.70
CA GLN A 423 10.39 3.84 -11.20
C GLN A 423 8.96 3.63 -11.70
N GLU A 424 8.78 3.34 -12.98
CA GLU A 424 7.46 3.14 -13.58
C GLU A 424 6.73 1.89 -13.05
N LEU A 425 7.45 0.77 -12.91
CA LEU A 425 6.88 -0.45 -12.34
C LEU A 425 6.60 -0.30 -10.85
N SER A 426 7.54 0.25 -10.09
CA SER A 426 7.39 0.42 -8.65
C SER A 426 6.24 1.39 -8.33
N SER A 427 6.08 2.44 -9.14
CA SER A 427 4.96 3.38 -9.05
C SER A 427 3.61 2.70 -9.32
N THR A 428 3.53 1.89 -10.39
CA THR A 428 2.33 1.12 -10.72
C THR A 428 1.98 0.14 -9.61
N PHE A 429 2.98 -0.60 -9.13
CA PHE A 429 2.85 -1.55 -8.03
C PHE A 429 2.38 -0.88 -6.73
N ALA A 430 2.97 0.27 -6.35
CA ALA A 430 2.56 1.00 -5.16
C ALA A 430 1.09 1.47 -5.20
N ARG A 431 0.62 1.93 -6.37
CA ARG A 431 -0.80 2.29 -6.56
C ARG A 431 -1.73 1.09 -6.40
N LEU A 432 -1.32 -0.07 -6.92
CA LEU A 432 -2.06 -1.31 -6.81
C LEU A 432 -2.11 -1.82 -5.36
N CYS A 433 -1.00 -1.74 -4.60
CA CYS A 433 -0.98 -2.04 -3.17
C CYS A 433 -1.95 -1.15 -2.39
N HIS A 434 -1.88 0.17 -2.62
CA HIS A 434 -2.77 1.11 -1.93
C HIS A 434 -4.26 0.80 -2.15
N LEU A 435 -4.63 0.34 -3.35
CA LEU A 435 -6.02 -0.04 -3.63
C LEU A 435 -6.47 -1.28 -2.85
N VAL A 436 -5.57 -2.26 -2.66
CA VAL A 436 -5.84 -3.43 -1.81
C VAL A 436 -5.86 -3.04 -0.34
N ASP A 437 -4.93 -2.19 0.10
CA ASP A 437 -4.88 -1.66 1.48
C ASP A 437 -6.16 -0.87 1.83
N GLU A 438 -6.67 -0.06 0.90
CA GLU A 438 -7.94 0.65 1.07
C GLU A 438 -9.11 -0.35 1.23
N THR A 439 -9.12 -1.40 0.42
CA THR A 439 -10.16 -2.43 0.48
C THR A 439 -10.07 -3.29 1.75
N THR A 440 -8.88 -3.60 2.23
CA THR A 440 -8.68 -4.29 3.51
C THR A 440 -9.06 -3.41 4.70
N SER A 441 -8.74 -2.12 4.64
CA SER A 441 -9.20 -1.14 5.62
C SER A 441 -10.72 -1.04 5.67
N GLU A 442 -11.40 -1.04 4.51
CA GLU A 442 -12.88 -1.09 4.47
C GLU A 442 -13.42 -2.36 5.13
N MET A 443 -12.85 -3.53 4.82
CA MET A 443 -13.24 -4.79 5.47
C MET A 443 -13.05 -4.74 7.00
N ASP A 444 -11.97 -4.13 7.50
CA ASP A 444 -11.77 -3.93 8.95
C ASP A 444 -12.83 -2.99 9.56
N THR A 445 -13.23 -1.94 8.85
CA THR A 445 -14.34 -1.07 9.30
C THR A 445 -15.69 -1.80 9.33
N GLU A 446 -15.94 -2.70 8.39
CA GLU A 446 -17.12 -3.57 8.38
C GLU A 446 -17.09 -4.55 9.56
N LEU A 447 -15.94 -5.17 9.88
CA LEU A 447 -15.77 -6.01 11.07
C LEU A 447 -16.09 -5.27 12.36
N LYS A 448 -15.61 -4.03 12.50
CA LYS A 448 -15.91 -3.18 13.66
C LYS A 448 -17.40 -2.86 13.75
N THR A 449 -18.03 -2.57 12.62
CA THR A 449 -19.48 -2.31 12.55
C THR A 449 -20.28 -3.54 12.98
N ILE A 450 -19.93 -4.74 12.50
CA ILE A 450 -20.54 -6.01 12.92
C ILE A 450 -20.30 -6.28 14.41
N GLY A 451 -19.10 -5.96 14.92
CA GLY A 451 -18.81 -6.04 16.35
C GLY A 451 -19.75 -5.16 17.19
N ASN A 452 -19.99 -3.94 16.75
CA ASN A 452 -20.91 -3.00 17.42
C ASN A 452 -22.36 -3.49 17.36
N THR A 453 -22.83 -4.00 16.22
CA THR A 453 -24.20 -4.54 16.09
C THR A 453 -24.39 -5.76 17.00
N LEU A 454 -23.41 -6.66 17.09
CA LEU A 454 -23.42 -7.80 18.01
C LEU A 454 -23.54 -7.35 19.48
N ALA A 455 -22.78 -6.33 19.90
CA ALA A 455 -22.87 -5.79 21.26
C ALA A 455 -24.26 -5.19 21.57
N VAL A 456 -24.87 -4.51 20.59
CA VAL A 456 -26.25 -4.00 20.72
C VAL A 456 -27.26 -5.15 20.84
N LEU A 457 -27.13 -6.19 20.01
CA LEU A 457 -27.99 -7.38 20.07
C LEU A 457 -27.86 -8.10 21.42
N GLU A 458 -26.65 -8.21 21.97
CA GLU A 458 -26.42 -8.79 23.31
C GLU A 458 -27.11 -7.99 24.42
N LYS A 459 -26.99 -6.65 24.38
CA LYS A 459 -27.65 -5.77 25.34
C LYS A 459 -29.17 -5.86 25.23
N ALA A 460 -29.71 -5.94 24.01
CA ALA A 460 -31.14 -6.11 23.76
C ALA A 460 -31.64 -7.46 24.28
N ALA A 461 -30.91 -8.55 24.00
CA ALA A 461 -31.23 -9.89 24.49
C ALA A 461 -31.24 -9.96 26.03
N ALA A 462 -30.23 -9.36 26.69
CA ALA A 462 -30.16 -9.33 28.15
C ALA A 462 -31.36 -8.60 28.77
N LYS A 463 -31.71 -7.43 28.22
CA LYS A 463 -32.89 -6.66 28.66
C LYS A 463 -34.19 -7.41 28.42
N ALA A 464 -34.37 -8.01 27.24
CA ALA A 464 -35.56 -8.78 26.92
C ALA A 464 -35.72 -9.99 27.85
N LYS A 465 -34.63 -10.68 28.18
CA LYS A 465 -34.62 -11.79 29.14
C LYS A 465 -35.01 -11.33 30.56
N HIS A 466 -34.51 -10.18 31.01
CA HIS A 466 -34.88 -9.60 32.30
C HIS A 466 -36.37 -9.30 32.37
N LEU A 467 -36.89 -8.54 31.40
CA LEU A 467 -38.32 -8.18 31.33
C LEU A 467 -39.21 -9.41 31.24
N ARG A 468 -38.75 -10.48 30.56
CA ARG A 468 -39.48 -11.73 30.45
C ARG A 468 -39.61 -12.42 31.80
N ASN A 469 -38.54 -12.40 32.60
CA ASN A 469 -38.56 -12.96 33.95
C ASN A 469 -39.47 -12.16 34.88
N GLU A 470 -39.49 -10.83 34.78
CA GLU A 470 -40.43 -9.98 35.53
C GLU A 470 -41.88 -10.26 35.13
N ALA A 471 -42.18 -10.41 33.84
CA ALA A 471 -43.50 -10.79 33.38
C ALA A 471 -43.95 -12.16 33.93
N ASN A 472 -43.04 -13.14 33.97
CA ASN A 472 -43.30 -14.44 34.59
C ASN A 472 -43.55 -14.33 36.10
N PHE A 473 -42.76 -13.52 36.80
CA PHE A 473 -42.95 -13.26 38.23
C PHE A 473 -44.34 -12.66 38.50
N LEU A 474 -44.76 -11.67 37.71
CA LEU A 474 -46.07 -11.06 37.83
C LEU A 474 -47.22 -12.06 37.59
N ILE A 475 -47.08 -12.95 36.60
CA ILE A 475 -48.07 -14.02 36.37
C ILE A 475 -48.18 -14.92 37.61
N ASN A 476 -47.06 -15.34 38.18
CA ASN A 476 -47.03 -16.22 39.35
C ASN A 476 -47.62 -15.53 40.60
N GLU A 477 -47.35 -14.24 40.80
CA GLU A 477 -47.98 -13.45 41.88
C GLU A 477 -49.51 -13.39 41.72
N LEU A 478 -50.00 -13.16 40.50
CA LEU A 478 -51.45 -13.19 40.22
C LEU A 478 -52.05 -14.59 40.36
N ASP A 479 -51.31 -15.65 40.04
CA ASP A 479 -51.74 -17.04 40.30
C ASP A 479 -51.83 -17.33 41.80
N THR A 480 -50.89 -16.82 42.58
CA THR A 480 -50.87 -16.94 44.04
C THR A 480 -52.04 -16.16 44.65
N PHE A 481 -52.29 -14.94 44.19
CA PHE A 481 -53.45 -14.14 44.58
C PHE A 481 -54.77 -14.88 44.28
N ASP A 482 -54.92 -15.42 43.06
CA ASP A 482 -56.11 -16.18 42.69
C ASP A 482 -56.28 -17.42 43.57
N ALA A 483 -55.21 -18.13 43.89
CA ALA A 483 -55.27 -19.31 44.74
C ALA A 483 -55.65 -18.99 46.19
N ALA A 484 -55.14 -17.88 46.74
CA ALA A 484 -55.39 -17.48 48.12
C ALA A 484 -56.77 -16.84 48.31
N TYR A 485 -57.23 -16.04 47.34
CA TYR A 485 -58.37 -15.15 47.53
C TYR A 485 -59.56 -15.43 46.60
N LEU A 486 -59.37 -16.07 45.44
CA LEU A 486 -60.45 -16.31 44.47
C LEU A 486 -60.89 -17.77 44.35
N LYS A 487 -59.97 -18.73 44.41
CA LYS A 487 -60.29 -20.17 44.36
C LYS A 487 -61.11 -20.67 45.55
N PRO A 488 -60.90 -20.21 46.81
CA PRO A 488 -61.72 -20.61 47.95
C PRO A 488 -63.19 -20.11 47.88
N LEU A 489 -63.56 -19.40 46.81
CA LEU A 489 -64.86 -18.80 46.57
C LEU A 489 -65.70 -19.56 45.54
N ASN A 490 -65.08 -20.51 44.83
CA ASN A 490 -65.71 -21.44 43.91
C ASN A 490 -65.90 -22.78 44.62
#